data_AF-A0A7S1Z9R8-F1
#
_entry.id   AF-A0A7S1Z9R8-F1
#
_cell.length_a   1.000
_cell.length_b   1.000
_cell.length_c   1.000
_cell.angle_alpha   90.00
_cell.angle_beta   90.00
_cell.angle_gamma   90.00
#
_symmetry.space_group_name_H-M   'P 1'
#
loop_
_entity.id
_entity.type
_entity.pdbx_description
1 polymer ?
#
loop_
_entity_poly.entity_id
_entity_poly.type
_entity_poly.pdbx_seq_one_letter_code
_entity_poly.pdbx_strand_id
1 'polypeptide(L)'
;KYFPGNDAARILGDAGRFSNILSPSHVTQIERWLSEDNVVGELVLTYRATRDGWGAAAFHERCDNTGATVTVIRTGGRYHSYLFGGFADMPWTSGGSTEGMHVSSPKAFLFVLRCHAGVGPLKLRQKG
;
A
#
# COMPACT_ATOMS: atom_id res chain seq x y z
N LYS A 1 -18.14 -11.04 21.69
CA LYS A 1 -16.92 -11.78 21.29
C LYS A 1 -15.76 -10.79 21.28
N TYR A 2 -14.79 -11.06 22.14
CA TYR A 2 -13.65 -10.23 22.53
C TYR A 2 -12.55 -10.31 21.45
N PHE A 3 -11.84 -9.21 21.16
CA PHE A 3 -10.61 -9.21 20.33
C PHE A 3 -9.51 -8.45 21.08
N PRO A 4 -8.43 -9.13 21.55
CA PRO A 4 -7.23 -8.48 22.04
C PRO A 4 -6.08 -8.57 21.01
N GLY A 5 -5.45 -7.42 20.70
CA GLY A 5 -4.12 -7.25 20.04
C GLY A 5 -4.01 -7.76 18.58
N ASN A 6 -3.19 -7.22 17.67
CA ASN A 6 -2.16 -6.19 17.67
C ASN A 6 -2.17 -5.53 16.27
N ASP A 7 -1.67 -4.30 16.17
CA ASP A 7 -1.53 -3.53 14.95
C ASP A 7 -0.91 -4.35 13.80
N ALA A 8 -1.65 -4.48 12.70
CA ALA A 8 -1.16 -5.05 11.45
C ALA A 8 -1.41 -4.05 10.32
N ALA A 9 -0.35 -3.44 9.80
CA ALA A 9 -0.38 -2.70 8.54
C ALA A 9 -0.46 -3.70 7.38
N ARG A 10 -1.54 -3.68 6.61
CA ARG A 10 -1.77 -4.58 5.48
C ARG A 10 -1.19 -3.98 4.20
N ILE A 11 -0.87 -4.79 3.18
CA ILE A 11 -0.39 -4.27 1.88
C ILE A 11 -1.44 -4.46 0.80
N LEU A 12 -1.71 -3.37 0.09
CA LEU A 12 -2.36 -3.31 -1.21
C LEU A 12 -1.34 -3.49 -2.33
N GLY A 13 -0.91 -4.72 -2.51
CA GLY A 13 0.10 -5.03 -3.50
C GLY A 13 1.18 -5.93 -2.94
N ASP A 14 2.10 -6.25 -3.82
CA ASP A 14 2.85 -7.47 -3.71
C ASP A 14 4.07 -7.29 -2.81
N ALA A 15 3.95 -7.51 -1.50
CA ALA A 15 5.12 -7.73 -0.66
C ALA A 15 4.99 -9.05 0.13
N GLY A 16 6.15 -9.60 0.49
CA GLY A 16 6.27 -10.96 1.07
C GLY A 16 6.58 -12.04 0.02
N ARG A 17 6.56 -13.31 0.45
CA ARG A 17 6.96 -14.50 -0.33
C ARG A 17 6.19 -14.69 -1.65
N PHE A 18 5.04 -14.02 -1.78
CA PHE A 18 4.21 -14.10 -2.97
C PHE A 18 4.43 -12.93 -3.94
N SER A 19 5.38 -12.01 -3.65
CA SER A 19 5.64 -10.84 -4.48
C SER A 19 6.19 -11.13 -5.88
N ASN A 20 5.49 -10.64 -6.89
CA ASN A 20 5.87 -10.66 -8.30
C ASN A 20 6.41 -9.30 -8.79
N ILE A 21 6.34 -8.23 -7.98
CA ILE A 21 6.80 -6.87 -8.38
C ILE A 21 7.77 -6.20 -7.42
N LEU A 22 7.87 -6.66 -6.17
CA LEU A 22 8.83 -6.16 -5.19
C LEU A 22 9.98 -7.15 -5.01
N SER A 23 11.19 -6.62 -4.88
CA SER A 23 12.36 -7.37 -4.43
C SER A 23 12.48 -7.25 -2.90
N PRO A 24 13.28 -8.11 -2.23
CA PRO A 24 13.48 -8.00 -0.79
C PRO A 24 13.91 -6.61 -0.32
N SER A 25 14.79 -5.91 -1.07
CA SER A 25 15.21 -4.55 -0.71
C SER A 25 14.09 -3.52 -0.80
N HIS A 26 13.13 -3.71 -1.72
CA HIS A 26 11.95 -2.86 -1.76
C HIS A 26 11.06 -3.07 -0.53
N VAL A 27 10.89 -4.33 -0.09
CA VAL A 27 10.10 -4.65 1.11
C VAL A 27 10.74 -4.02 2.34
N THR A 28 12.04 -4.24 2.55
CA THR A 28 12.79 -3.64 3.67
C THR A 28 12.71 -2.11 3.67
N GLN A 29 12.72 -1.48 2.49
CA GLN A 29 12.58 -0.03 2.39
C GLN A 29 11.19 0.47 2.80
N ILE A 30 10.13 -0.25 2.41
CA ILE A 30 8.76 0.04 2.86
C ILE A 30 8.64 -0.14 4.37
N GLU A 31 9.11 -1.27 4.92
CA GLU A 31 9.08 -1.55 6.36
C GLU A 31 9.80 -0.47 7.17
N ARG A 32 10.97 -0.03 6.68
CA ARG A 32 11.69 1.10 7.27
C ARG A 32 10.82 2.36 7.30
N TRP A 33 10.20 2.74 6.19
CA TRP A 33 9.33 3.93 6.14
C TRP A 33 8.11 3.82 7.06
N LEU A 34 7.55 2.63 7.23
CA LEU A 34 6.46 2.38 8.18
C LEU A 34 6.95 2.52 9.63
N SER A 35 8.11 1.96 9.96
CA SER A 35 8.71 2.08 11.29
C SER A 35 9.02 3.52 11.69
N GLU A 36 9.46 4.35 10.73
CA GLU A 36 9.69 5.79 10.94
C GLU A 36 8.41 6.54 11.35
N ASP A 37 7.23 5.99 11.05
CA ASP A 37 5.91 6.54 11.41
C ASP A 37 5.24 5.78 12.57
N ASN A 38 6.00 4.96 13.29
CA ASN A 38 5.50 4.07 14.33
C ASN A 38 4.32 3.22 13.83
N VAL A 39 4.43 2.72 12.60
CA VAL A 39 3.50 1.74 12.04
C VAL A 39 4.16 0.38 12.15
N VAL A 40 3.58 -0.47 13.00
CA VAL A 40 4.05 -1.84 13.25
C VAL A 40 3.04 -2.81 12.66
N GLY A 41 3.52 -3.89 12.06
CA GLY A 41 2.66 -4.93 11.51
C GLY A 41 3.33 -5.80 10.48
N GLU A 42 2.69 -6.93 10.16
CA GLU A 42 3.11 -7.81 9.08
C GLU A 42 2.47 -7.41 7.76
N LEU A 43 3.31 -7.32 6.74
CA LEU A 43 2.94 -7.01 5.37
C LEU A 43 2.26 -8.22 4.69
N VAL A 44 0.93 -8.21 4.67
CA VAL A 44 0.10 -9.26 4.06
C VAL A 44 -0.52 -8.78 2.75
N LEU A 45 -0.32 -9.55 1.67
CA LEU A 45 -0.94 -9.33 0.37
C LEU A 45 -2.45 -9.61 0.43
N THR A 46 -3.28 -8.56 0.37
CA THR A 46 -4.75 -8.71 0.34
C THR A 46 -5.33 -8.67 -1.08
N TYR A 47 -4.74 -7.88 -1.98
CA TYR A 47 -5.25 -7.67 -3.35
C TYR A 47 -4.11 -7.58 -4.37
N ARG A 48 -4.31 -8.20 -5.54
CA ARG A 48 -3.46 -8.08 -6.73
C ARG A 48 -4.33 -8.04 -7.98
N ALA A 49 -4.28 -6.95 -8.74
CA ALA A 49 -5.13 -6.76 -9.92
C ALA A 49 -5.05 -7.90 -10.96
N THR A 50 -3.86 -8.49 -11.20
CA THR A 50 -3.70 -9.61 -12.14
C THR A 50 -4.29 -10.94 -11.65
N ARG A 51 -4.55 -11.08 -10.34
CA ARG A 51 -5.15 -12.27 -9.71
C ARG A 51 -6.64 -12.05 -9.45
N ASP A 52 -6.98 -10.86 -8.97
CA ASP A 52 -8.28 -10.54 -8.39
C ASP A 52 -9.18 -9.71 -9.30
N GLY A 53 -8.63 -9.15 -10.39
CA GLY A 53 -9.33 -8.27 -11.32
C GLY A 53 -8.90 -6.81 -11.18
N TRP A 54 -8.98 -6.05 -12.28
CA TRP A 54 -8.50 -4.66 -12.35
C TRP A 54 -9.52 -3.60 -11.91
N GLY A 55 -10.78 -4.00 -11.70
CA GLY A 55 -11.87 -3.09 -11.38
C GLY A 55 -11.85 -2.65 -9.92
N ALA A 56 -12.35 -1.43 -9.66
CA ALA A 56 -12.50 -0.90 -8.30
C ALA A 56 -13.34 -1.82 -7.40
N ALA A 57 -14.35 -2.49 -7.96
CA ALA A 57 -15.17 -3.44 -7.20
C ALA A 57 -14.35 -4.60 -6.60
N ALA A 58 -13.41 -5.16 -7.37
CA ALA A 58 -12.54 -6.24 -6.89
C ALA A 58 -11.53 -5.76 -5.84
N PHE A 59 -11.09 -4.51 -5.94
CA PHE A 59 -10.30 -3.86 -4.90
C PHE A 59 -11.13 -3.71 -3.62
N HIS A 60 -12.29 -3.06 -3.69
CA HIS A 60 -13.15 -2.82 -2.53
C HIS A 60 -13.59 -4.11 -1.83
N GLU A 61 -13.94 -5.17 -2.59
CA GLU A 61 -14.28 -6.49 -2.04
C GLU A 61 -13.17 -7.07 -1.15
N ARG A 62 -11.89 -6.77 -1.44
CA ARG A 62 -10.74 -7.34 -0.74
C ARG A 62 -10.06 -6.40 0.25
N CYS A 63 -10.32 -5.10 0.16
CA CYS A 63 -9.51 -4.07 0.82
C CYS A 63 -10.32 -3.23 1.80
N ASP A 64 -11.64 -3.20 1.66
CA ASP A 64 -12.49 -2.45 2.57
C ASP A 64 -12.44 -3.01 3.99
N ASN A 65 -12.39 -2.10 4.96
CA ASN A 65 -12.34 -2.40 6.39
C ASN A 65 -11.15 -3.29 6.81
N THR A 66 -10.12 -3.40 5.98
CA THR A 66 -8.94 -4.22 6.28
C THR A 66 -7.89 -3.48 7.12
N GLY A 67 -8.06 -2.19 7.38
CA GLY A 67 -7.13 -1.37 8.17
C GLY A 67 -6.14 -0.61 7.30
N ALA A 68 -4.99 -0.28 7.87
CA ALA A 68 -3.94 0.46 7.18
C ALA A 68 -3.41 -0.32 5.97
N THR A 69 -3.04 0.40 4.91
CA THR A 69 -2.72 -0.19 3.63
C THR A 69 -1.50 0.43 2.95
N VAL A 70 -0.63 -0.41 2.37
CA VAL A 70 0.44 0.02 1.45
C VAL A 70 0.08 -0.31 0.01
N THR A 71 -0.22 0.69 -0.83
CA THR A 71 -0.48 0.48 -2.26
C THR A 71 0.80 0.49 -3.07
N VAL A 72 1.00 -0.51 -3.94
CA VAL A 72 2.15 -0.59 -4.85
C VAL A 72 1.68 -0.72 -6.30
N ILE A 73 2.17 0.18 -7.16
CA ILE A 73 1.88 0.22 -8.58
C ILE A 73 3.16 -0.06 -9.36
N ARG A 74 3.05 -0.95 -10.35
CA ARG A 74 4.09 -1.19 -11.36
C ARG A 74 3.61 -0.70 -12.71
N THR A 75 4.35 0.22 -13.32
CA THR A 75 4.15 0.61 -14.72
C THR A 75 5.34 0.19 -15.57
N GLY A 76 5.15 0.12 -16.89
CA GLY A 76 6.18 -0.32 -17.82
C GLY A 76 6.25 -1.83 -18.02
N GLY A 77 7.24 -2.27 -18.80
CA GLY A 77 7.43 -3.67 -19.17
C GLY A 77 8.29 -4.44 -18.17
N ARG A 78 8.48 -5.74 -18.42
CA ARG A 78 9.27 -6.62 -17.55
C ARG A 78 10.72 -6.15 -17.33
N TYR A 79 11.31 -5.52 -18.35
CA TYR A 79 12.72 -5.10 -18.34
C TYR A 79 12.90 -3.63 -17.89
N HIS A 80 11.85 -2.82 -18.04
CA HIS A 80 11.86 -1.39 -17.70
C HIS A 80 10.55 -1.08 -16.97
N SER A 81 10.59 -1.24 -15.65
CA SER A 81 9.43 -1.00 -14.80
C SER A 81 9.70 0.10 -13.78
N TYR A 82 8.68 0.89 -13.51
CA TYR A 82 8.69 1.88 -12.44
C TYR A 82 7.82 1.39 -11.29
N LEU A 83 8.28 1.64 -10.07
CA LEU A 83 7.60 1.19 -8.85
C LEU A 83 7.38 2.39 -7.96
N PHE A 84 6.12 2.66 -7.65
CA PHE A 84 5.69 3.75 -6.81
C PHE A 84 4.39 3.37 -6.12
N GLY A 85 3.95 4.19 -5.18
CA GLY A 85 2.80 3.86 -4.37
C GLY A 85 2.56 4.85 -3.25
N GLY A 86 1.82 4.38 -2.25
CA GLY A 86 1.55 5.15 -1.05
C GLY A 86 1.11 4.27 0.10
N PHE A 87 1.14 4.86 1.29
CA PHE A 87 0.59 4.28 2.51
C PHE A 87 -0.58 5.13 2.99
N ALA A 88 -1.62 4.47 3.47
CA ALA A 88 -2.74 5.08 4.18
C ALA A 88 -2.96 4.35 5.50
N ASP A 89 -2.99 5.09 6.62
CA ASP A 89 -3.25 4.52 7.94
C ASP A 89 -4.74 4.30 8.23
N MET A 90 -5.61 4.83 7.37
CA MET A 90 -7.07 4.67 7.47
C MET A 90 -7.58 3.56 6.53
N PRO A 91 -8.59 2.78 6.94
CA PRO A 91 -9.18 1.74 6.12
C PRO A 91 -9.93 2.31 4.92
N TRP A 92 -9.89 1.57 3.81
CA TRP A 92 -10.80 1.79 2.68
C TRP A 92 -12.23 1.42 3.07
N THR A 93 -13.21 2.11 2.49
CA THR A 93 -14.62 1.79 2.65
C THR A 93 -15.38 2.07 1.36
N SER A 94 -16.30 1.17 1.01
CA SER A 94 -17.36 1.42 0.03
C SER A 94 -18.48 2.22 0.72
N GLY A 95 -18.32 3.54 0.82
CA GLY A 95 -19.36 4.41 1.36
C GLY A 95 -20.56 4.49 0.43
N GLY A 96 -21.74 4.09 0.91
CA GLY A 96 -23.02 4.24 0.22
C GLY A 96 -23.63 5.62 0.43
N SER A 97 -23.12 6.66 -0.21
CA SER A 97 -23.87 7.87 -0.54
C SER A 97 -23.06 8.80 -1.45
N THR A 98 -23.80 9.61 -2.18
CA THR A 98 -23.52 10.36 -3.41
C THR A 98 -22.39 11.39 -3.43
N GLU A 99 -21.49 11.48 -2.45
CA GLU A 99 -20.40 12.47 -2.49
C GLU A 99 -19.07 11.92 -1.94
N GLY A 100 -17.99 12.21 -2.68
CA GLY A 100 -16.62 11.74 -2.40
C GLY A 100 -16.09 12.22 -1.05
N MET A 101 -16.37 11.45 -0.01
CA MET A 101 -15.82 11.65 1.33
C MET A 101 -14.32 11.34 1.33
N HIS A 102 -13.53 12.33 1.71
CA HIS A 102 -12.10 12.17 1.96
C HIS A 102 -11.91 11.84 3.44
N VAL A 103 -11.01 10.91 3.73
CA VAL A 103 -10.66 10.56 5.12
C VAL A 103 -9.26 11.12 5.41
N SER A 104 -9.13 11.83 6.54
CA SER A 104 -7.83 12.32 7.01
C SER A 104 -6.94 11.14 7.42
N SER A 105 -5.72 11.10 6.91
CA SER A 105 -4.76 10.03 7.12
C SER A 105 -3.43 10.68 7.56
N PRO A 106 -3.23 10.92 8.87
CA PRO A 106 -2.12 11.73 9.39
C PRO A 106 -0.75 11.10 9.14
N LYS A 107 -0.70 9.79 8.91
CA LYS A 107 0.53 9.06 8.58
C LYS A 107 0.65 8.76 7.09
N ALA A 108 -0.25 9.27 6.24
CA ALA A 108 -0.19 9.02 4.81
C ALA A 108 1.11 9.57 4.19
N PHE A 109 1.68 8.78 3.30
CA PHE A 109 2.81 9.20 2.48
C PHE A 109 2.75 8.54 1.11
N LEU A 110 3.29 9.22 0.11
CA LEU A 110 3.59 8.64 -1.19
C LEU A 110 5.03 8.17 -1.21
N PHE A 111 5.34 7.23 -2.09
CA PHE A 111 6.72 6.80 -2.28
C PHE A 111 7.02 6.40 -3.72
N VAL A 112 8.32 6.42 -4.03
CA VAL A 112 8.89 5.88 -5.25
C VAL A 112 10.00 4.92 -4.85
N LEU A 113 9.96 3.69 -5.34
CA LEU A 113 10.99 2.66 -5.12
C LEU A 113 11.96 2.57 -6.29
N ARG A 114 11.48 2.83 -7.50
CA ARG A 114 12.28 2.83 -8.74
C ARG A 114 11.72 3.85 -9.72
N CYS A 115 12.51 4.87 -10.06
CA CYS A 115 12.17 5.88 -11.06
C CYS A 115 13.11 5.82 -12.27
N HIS A 116 12.72 6.46 -13.38
CA HIS A 116 13.54 6.57 -14.59
C HIS A 116 14.84 7.35 -14.37
N ALA A 117 14.82 8.34 -13.48
CA ALA A 117 15.96 9.22 -13.22
C ALA A 117 17.10 8.55 -12.42
N GLY A 118 16.98 7.27 -12.07
CA GLY A 118 18.00 6.56 -11.28
C GLY A 118 18.15 7.05 -9.84
N VAL A 119 17.24 7.91 -9.38
CA VAL A 119 17.20 8.35 -7.98
C VAL A 119 16.78 7.16 -7.11
N GLY A 120 17.46 7.02 -5.98
CA GLY A 120 17.13 5.99 -4.99
C GLY A 120 15.70 6.14 -4.43
N PRO A 121 15.28 5.20 -3.56
CA PRO A 121 13.93 5.24 -3.00
C PRO A 121 13.61 6.58 -2.31
N LEU A 122 12.45 7.13 -2.61
CA LEU A 122 12.00 8.44 -2.14
C LEU A 122 10.67 8.33 -1.40
N LYS A 123 10.61 8.89 -0.20
CA LYS A 123 9.37 9.07 0.58
C LYS A 123 8.92 10.52 0.48
N LEU A 124 7.64 10.73 0.18
CA LEU A 124 7.00 12.01 0.01
C LEU A 124 5.86 12.13 1.03
N ARG A 125 6.06 12.94 2.06
CA ARG A 125 5.02 13.19 3.08
C ARG A 125 4.05 14.26 2.58
N GLN A 126 2.78 14.15 2.97
CA GLN A 126 1.84 15.26 2.81
C GLN A 126 2.35 16.47 3.62
N LYS A 127 2.35 17.65 3.00
CA LYS A 127 2.50 18.91 3.71
C LYS A 127 1.08 19.37 4.05
N GLY A 128 0.80 19.51 5.34
CA GLY A 128 -0.44 20.11 5.82
C GLY A 128 -0.53 21.59 5.48
#